data_AF-A0A921ZH38-F1
#
_entry.id   AF-A0A921ZH38-F1
#
_cell.length_a   1.000
_cell.length_b   1.000
_cell.length_c   1.000
_cell.angle_alpha   90.00
_cell.angle_beta   90.00
_cell.angle_gamma   90.00
#
_symmetry.space_group_name_H-M   'P 1'
#
loop_
_entity.id
_entity.type
_entity.pdbx_description
1 polymer ?
#
loop_
_entity_poly.entity_id
_entity_poly.type
_entity_poly.pdbx_seq_one_letter_code
_entity_poly.pdbx_strand_id
1 'polypeptide(L)'
;MKLVDQSFYATDNISVPTEKYNSKNETSNAFYTNAHKIKDDKANEFLKHVYKQSLSVFDSLKEKVNDYNLKRRIDAISKTYDTQFLKFIVETQNQTIKTRHGTQKVILNVIDVSNGLLNRLVSFMLADLAKKDLLRNKMAVNIVEKEVKDVIQMELKHACIKFGVCRTDNTFSKFVNDVLTILLTNNDVKLKQATDAFTETFKNNEYSAIMSDDATKTFYQGIQKAESYDIDRLRPFLIIIRNIITNKHKPFIVTGHIDKRINKTIAFMNMVDIFDKNLPGNEMNSLEWNDIKNSLTEWSDGKRNDIVDISQTLIDYVKKSIDRMDSESVKNINNYINYILLH
;
A
#
# COMPACT_ATOMS: atom_id res chain seq x y z
N MET A 1 28.61 19.10 -28.02
CA MET A 1 28.91 18.20 -29.15
C MET A 1 28.55 16.79 -28.74
N LYS A 2 27.63 16.17 -29.50
CA LYS A 2 27.21 14.76 -29.55
C LYS A 2 26.45 14.15 -28.36
N LEU A 3 25.13 14.16 -28.53
CA LEU A 3 24.23 13.03 -28.28
C LEU A 3 24.80 11.73 -28.88
N VAL A 4 24.72 10.62 -28.15
CA VAL A 4 24.76 9.28 -28.75
C VAL A 4 23.57 8.50 -28.21
N ASP A 5 22.60 8.41 -29.10
CA ASP A 5 21.55 7.41 -29.22
C ASP A 5 22.17 6.02 -29.37
N GLN A 6 21.63 5.00 -28.70
CA GLN A 6 21.78 3.60 -29.14
C GLN A 6 20.68 2.72 -28.54
N SER A 7 19.60 2.64 -29.30
CA SER A 7 18.69 1.51 -29.37
C SER A 7 19.43 0.18 -29.55
N PHE A 8 19.07 -0.84 -28.77
CA PHE A 8 19.25 -2.23 -29.16
C PHE A 8 17.93 -2.99 -28.97
N TYR A 9 17.21 -3.14 -30.08
CA TYR A 9 16.32 -4.26 -30.30
C TYR A 9 17.19 -5.47 -30.65
N ALA A 10 17.07 -6.55 -29.88
CA ALA A 10 17.50 -7.88 -30.31
C ALA A 10 16.31 -8.81 -30.09
N THR A 11 15.58 -9.07 -31.18
CA THR A 11 14.59 -10.14 -31.30
C THR A 11 15.34 -11.42 -31.61
N ASP A 12 15.60 -12.24 -30.59
CA ASP A 12 15.97 -13.63 -30.80
C ASP A 12 14.75 -14.52 -30.57
N ASN A 13 14.27 -15.09 -31.67
CA ASN A 13 13.25 -16.13 -31.71
C ASN A 13 13.78 -17.39 -31.00
N ILE A 14 13.49 -17.54 -29.72
CA ILE A 14 13.67 -18.82 -29.02
C ILE A 14 12.37 -19.59 -29.15
N SER A 15 12.34 -20.52 -30.10
CA SER A 15 11.31 -21.56 -30.18
C SER A 15 11.42 -22.48 -28.96
N VAL A 16 10.49 -22.36 -28.02
CA VAL A 16 10.41 -23.27 -26.87
C VAL A 16 9.61 -24.52 -27.28
N PRO A 17 10.14 -25.75 -27.08
CA PRO A 17 9.41 -26.97 -27.38
C PRO A 17 8.16 -27.09 -26.49
N THR A 18 7.00 -27.28 -27.11
CA THR A 18 5.78 -27.68 -26.40
C THR A 18 5.85 -29.16 -26.03
N GLU A 19 6.43 -29.49 -24.89
CA GLU A 19 6.16 -30.78 -24.24
C GLU A 19 4.79 -30.72 -23.57
N LYS A 20 3.85 -31.54 -24.07
CA LYS A 20 2.57 -31.81 -23.42
C LYS A 20 2.82 -32.63 -22.16
N TYR A 21 2.93 -31.96 -21.02
CA TYR A 21 2.87 -32.62 -19.72
C TYR A 21 1.40 -32.77 -19.28
N ASN A 22 0.94 -34.01 -19.19
CA ASN A 22 -0.35 -34.37 -18.62
C ASN A 22 -0.31 -34.14 -17.10
N SER A 23 -0.78 -32.99 -16.61
CA SER A 23 -1.00 -32.78 -15.18
C SER A 23 -2.29 -33.50 -14.74
N LYS A 24 -2.14 -34.71 -14.20
CA LYS A 24 -3.18 -35.34 -13.40
C LYS A 24 -3.42 -34.50 -12.13
N ASN A 25 -4.66 -34.01 -11.99
CA ASN A 25 -5.39 -33.68 -10.77
C ASN A 25 -4.56 -33.40 -9.50
N GLU A 26 -4.14 -32.15 -9.32
CA GLU A 26 -4.09 -31.50 -8.01
C GLU A 26 -5.12 -30.37 -8.01
N THR A 27 -6.35 -30.68 -7.62
CA THR A 27 -7.30 -29.67 -7.15
C THR A 27 -6.84 -29.17 -5.78
N SER A 28 -5.93 -28.20 -5.74
CA SER A 28 -5.50 -27.54 -4.50
C SER A 28 -5.78 -26.03 -4.59
N ASN A 29 -6.74 -25.55 -3.80
CA ASN A 29 -6.99 -24.16 -3.35
C ASN A 29 -6.25 -23.00 -4.06
N ALA A 30 -6.31 -22.90 -5.38
CA ALA A 30 -5.71 -21.78 -6.09
C ALA A 30 -6.59 -20.54 -5.90
N PHE A 31 -6.03 -19.47 -5.34
CA PHE A 31 -6.69 -18.16 -5.23
C PHE A 31 -6.95 -17.48 -6.60
N TYR A 32 -6.59 -18.16 -7.70
CA TYR A 32 -6.63 -17.69 -9.07
C TYR A 32 -7.80 -18.32 -9.83
N THR A 33 -8.84 -17.53 -10.08
CA THR A 33 -9.89 -17.84 -11.05
C THR A 33 -9.57 -17.22 -12.42
N ASN A 34 -10.39 -17.57 -13.42
CA ASN A 34 -10.22 -17.27 -14.85
C ASN A 34 -9.73 -15.83 -15.14
N ALA A 35 -8.81 -15.73 -16.10
CA ALA A 35 -8.24 -14.46 -16.55
C ALA A 35 -9.29 -13.59 -17.25
N HIS A 36 -9.25 -12.29 -17.01
CA HIS A 36 -10.00 -11.30 -17.81
C HIS A 36 -9.14 -10.07 -18.09
N LYS A 37 -9.47 -9.35 -19.16
CA LYS A 37 -8.82 -8.10 -19.56
C LYS A 37 -9.52 -6.93 -18.88
N ILE A 38 -8.75 -5.95 -18.39
CA ILE A 38 -9.31 -4.78 -17.70
C ILE A 38 -10.17 -3.93 -18.64
N LYS A 39 -9.81 -3.85 -19.93
CA LYS A 39 -10.58 -3.11 -20.94
C LYS A 39 -12.05 -3.55 -21.01
N ASP A 40 -12.31 -4.81 -20.72
CA ASP A 40 -13.63 -5.46 -20.77
C ASP A 40 -14.28 -5.56 -19.38
N ASP A 41 -13.60 -5.07 -18.34
CA ASP A 41 -14.06 -5.04 -16.95
C ASP A 41 -14.80 -3.72 -16.64
N LYS A 42 -15.75 -3.78 -15.70
CA LYS A 42 -16.38 -2.62 -15.06
C LYS A 42 -15.36 -1.62 -14.50
N ALA A 43 -14.15 -2.06 -14.12
CA ALA A 43 -13.04 -1.17 -13.73
C ALA A 43 -12.68 -0.12 -14.81
N ASN A 44 -12.96 -0.38 -16.10
CA ASN A 44 -12.71 0.59 -17.17
C ASN A 44 -13.61 1.83 -17.11
N GLU A 45 -14.84 1.71 -16.59
CA GLU A 45 -15.72 2.86 -16.31
C GLU A 45 -15.09 3.73 -15.21
N PHE A 46 -14.56 3.09 -14.16
CA PHE A 46 -13.89 3.77 -13.06
C PHE A 46 -12.62 4.50 -13.51
N LEU A 47 -11.78 3.87 -14.36
CA LEU A 47 -10.58 4.50 -14.93
C LEU A 47 -10.90 5.84 -15.63
N LYS A 48 -11.95 5.86 -16.45
CA LYS A 48 -12.40 7.08 -17.16
C LYS A 48 -12.96 8.13 -16.20
N HIS A 49 -13.66 7.70 -15.15
CA HIS A 49 -14.19 8.60 -14.13
C HIS A 49 -13.07 9.31 -13.37
N VAL A 50 -12.13 8.54 -12.80
CA VAL A 50 -10.99 9.10 -12.05
C VAL A 50 -10.18 10.04 -12.93
N TYR A 51 -9.86 9.66 -14.17
CA TYR A 51 -9.14 10.54 -15.10
C TYR A 51 -9.78 11.93 -15.25
N LYS A 52 -11.10 11.99 -15.48
CA LYS A 52 -11.81 13.27 -15.61
C LYS A 52 -11.87 14.03 -14.29
N GLN A 53 -12.12 13.32 -13.19
CA GLN A 53 -12.30 13.94 -11.88
C GLN A 53 -10.98 14.50 -11.32
N SER A 54 -9.87 13.79 -11.45
CA SER A 54 -8.58 14.27 -10.94
C SER A 54 -8.04 15.45 -11.76
N LEU A 55 -8.43 15.59 -13.03
CA LEU A 55 -8.05 16.75 -13.85
C LEU A 55 -8.84 18.02 -13.47
N SER A 56 -10.13 17.89 -13.12
CA SER A 56 -10.97 19.04 -12.74
C SER A 56 -10.50 19.75 -11.46
N VAL A 57 -9.67 19.08 -10.66
CA VAL A 57 -8.98 19.65 -9.49
C VAL A 57 -8.12 20.83 -9.89
N PHE A 58 -7.36 20.71 -10.97
CA PHE A 58 -6.48 21.77 -11.41
C PHE A 58 -7.26 22.99 -11.90
N ASP A 59 -8.43 22.76 -12.52
CA ASP A 59 -9.33 23.84 -12.91
C ASP A 59 -9.91 24.54 -11.67
N SER A 60 -10.39 23.78 -10.69
CA SER A 60 -10.90 24.30 -9.41
C SER A 60 -9.82 25.11 -8.66
N LEU A 61 -8.56 24.65 -8.68
CA LEU A 61 -7.43 25.36 -8.08
C LEU A 61 -7.14 26.69 -8.79
N LYS A 62 -7.24 26.74 -10.13
CA LYS A 62 -7.03 27.98 -10.90
C LYS A 62 -8.13 29.01 -10.65
N GLU A 63 -9.35 28.57 -10.36
CA GLU A 63 -10.46 29.46 -10.01
C GLU A 63 -10.28 30.07 -8.61
N LYS A 64 -9.78 29.29 -7.65
CA LYS A 64 -9.63 29.69 -6.23
C LYS A 64 -8.36 30.49 -5.93
N VAL A 65 -7.40 30.48 -6.84
CA VAL A 65 -6.14 31.22 -6.73
C VAL A 65 -6.22 32.51 -7.54
N ASN A 66 -5.84 33.66 -6.95
CA ASN A 66 -5.79 34.94 -7.67
C ASN A 66 -4.42 35.27 -8.27
N ASP A 67 -3.36 34.55 -7.89
CA ASP A 67 -2.00 34.78 -8.37
C ASP A 67 -1.76 34.17 -9.76
N TYR A 68 -1.39 35.01 -10.74
CA TYR A 68 -1.12 34.59 -12.12
C TYR A 68 0.07 33.62 -12.26
N ASN A 69 1.15 33.84 -11.51
CA ASN A 69 2.32 32.95 -11.54
C ASN A 69 1.98 31.57 -10.97
N LEU A 70 1.13 31.53 -9.94
CA LEU A 70 0.62 30.29 -9.37
C LEU A 70 -0.31 29.56 -10.35
N LYS A 71 -1.21 30.26 -11.05
CA LYS A 71 -2.03 29.66 -12.14
C LYS A 71 -1.17 29.01 -13.22
N ARG A 72 -0.13 29.71 -13.71
CA ARG A 72 0.78 29.18 -14.73
C ARG A 72 1.49 27.90 -14.27
N ARG A 73 1.81 27.81 -12.98
CA ARG A 73 2.42 26.62 -12.37
C ARG A 73 1.42 25.48 -12.24
N ILE A 74 0.18 25.77 -11.81
CA ILE A 74 -0.91 24.81 -11.75
C ILE A 74 -1.15 24.21 -13.15
N ASP A 75 -1.14 25.01 -14.22
CA ASP A 75 -1.27 24.49 -15.60
C ASP A 75 -0.10 23.58 -16.01
N ALA A 76 1.14 23.93 -15.67
CA ALA A 76 2.29 23.09 -15.97
C ALA A 76 2.23 21.73 -15.24
N ILE A 77 1.75 21.73 -14.00
CA ILE A 77 1.55 20.53 -13.20
C ILE A 77 0.39 19.71 -13.73
N SER A 78 -0.72 20.34 -14.09
CA SER A 78 -1.89 19.69 -14.68
C SER A 78 -1.50 18.90 -15.93
N LYS A 79 -0.71 19.50 -16.83
CA LYS A 79 -0.19 18.81 -18.04
C LYS A 79 0.73 17.63 -17.70
N THR A 80 1.56 17.79 -16.67
CA THR A 80 2.47 16.73 -16.19
C THR A 80 1.69 15.57 -15.59
N TYR A 81 0.65 15.88 -14.80
CA TYR A 81 -0.27 14.91 -14.22
C TYR A 81 -1.01 14.16 -15.31
N ASP A 82 -1.63 14.89 -16.25
CA ASP A 82 -2.37 14.33 -17.39
C ASP A 82 -1.53 13.31 -18.16
N THR A 83 -0.32 13.70 -18.58
CA THR A 83 0.59 12.83 -19.33
C THR A 83 0.95 11.55 -18.56
N GLN A 84 1.30 11.67 -17.27
CA GLN A 84 1.72 10.52 -16.46
C GLN A 84 0.55 9.61 -16.11
N PHE A 85 -0.61 10.17 -15.79
CA PHE A 85 -1.77 9.40 -15.40
C PHE A 85 -2.44 8.73 -16.61
N LEU A 86 -2.51 9.41 -17.76
CA LEU A 86 -2.98 8.81 -19.01
C LEU A 86 -2.12 7.62 -19.42
N LYS A 87 -0.78 7.74 -19.32
CA LYS A 87 0.13 6.62 -19.56
C LYS A 87 -0.19 5.42 -18.67
N PHE A 88 -0.37 5.66 -17.36
CA PHE A 88 -0.75 4.62 -16.42
C PHE A 88 -2.11 3.98 -16.75
N ILE A 89 -3.11 4.76 -17.16
CA ILE A 89 -4.44 4.24 -17.55
C ILE A 89 -4.32 3.34 -18.77
N VAL A 90 -3.59 3.75 -19.81
CA VAL A 90 -3.38 2.94 -21.01
C VAL A 90 -2.66 1.64 -20.70
N GLU A 91 -1.59 1.71 -19.89
CA GLU A 91 -0.87 0.53 -19.42
C GLU A 91 -1.80 -0.41 -18.64
N THR A 92 -2.63 0.13 -17.74
CA THR A 92 -3.60 -0.63 -16.95
C THR A 92 -4.64 -1.28 -17.86
N GLN A 93 -5.26 -0.57 -18.80
CA GLN A 93 -6.26 -1.14 -19.72
C GLN A 93 -5.77 -2.36 -20.51
N ASN A 94 -4.46 -2.41 -20.80
CA ASN A 94 -3.82 -3.51 -21.53
C ASN A 94 -3.45 -4.70 -20.64
N GLN A 95 -3.57 -4.60 -19.32
CA GLN A 95 -3.27 -5.69 -18.40
C GLN A 95 -4.37 -6.77 -18.42
N THR A 96 -3.92 -8.00 -18.21
CA THR A 96 -4.79 -9.16 -17.96
C THR A 96 -4.64 -9.56 -16.50
N ILE A 97 -5.76 -9.63 -15.78
CA ILE A 97 -5.77 -9.97 -14.35
C ILE A 97 -6.36 -11.35 -14.14
N LYS A 98 -5.74 -12.11 -13.24
CA LYS A 98 -6.23 -13.40 -12.76
C LYS A 98 -6.37 -13.30 -11.24
N THR A 99 -7.44 -12.76 -10.67
CA THR A 99 -7.69 -12.86 -9.21
C THR A 99 -9.16 -12.68 -8.88
N ARG A 100 -9.61 -13.27 -7.76
CA ARG A 100 -10.99 -13.13 -7.21
C ARG A 100 -11.38 -11.67 -6.90
N HIS A 101 -10.39 -10.81 -6.62
CA HIS A 101 -10.57 -9.39 -6.28
C HIS A 101 -9.95 -8.45 -7.32
N GLY A 102 -9.77 -8.90 -8.56
CA GLY A 102 -9.02 -8.18 -9.60
C GLY A 102 -9.54 -6.78 -9.84
N THR A 103 -10.84 -6.66 -10.13
CA THR A 103 -11.54 -5.39 -10.31
C THR A 103 -11.34 -4.44 -9.12
N GLN A 104 -11.45 -4.94 -7.89
CA GLN A 104 -11.29 -4.13 -6.68
C GLN A 104 -9.85 -3.62 -6.54
N LYS A 105 -8.86 -4.48 -6.79
CA LYS A 105 -7.44 -4.09 -6.75
C LYS A 105 -7.11 -3.05 -7.82
N VAL A 106 -7.68 -3.17 -9.03
CA VAL A 106 -7.52 -2.15 -10.07
C VAL A 106 -8.09 -0.82 -9.61
N ILE A 107 -9.32 -0.80 -9.11
CA ILE A 107 -9.98 0.41 -8.59
C ILE A 107 -9.10 1.07 -7.52
N LEU A 108 -8.65 0.31 -6.53
CA LEU A 108 -7.81 0.83 -5.44
C LEU A 108 -6.44 1.30 -5.93
N ASN A 109 -5.81 0.57 -6.85
CA ASN A 109 -4.53 0.96 -7.45
C ASN A 109 -4.65 2.27 -8.27
N VAL A 110 -5.78 2.47 -8.95
CA VAL A 110 -6.04 3.69 -9.71
C VAL A 110 -6.19 4.88 -8.78
N ILE A 111 -6.92 4.73 -7.67
CA ILE A 111 -7.02 5.76 -6.62
C ILE A 111 -5.65 6.06 -6.03
N ASP A 112 -4.87 5.03 -5.69
CA ASP A 112 -3.53 5.19 -5.09
C ASP A 112 -2.56 5.91 -6.03
N VAL A 113 -2.54 5.55 -7.32
CA VAL A 113 -1.64 6.16 -8.31
C VAL A 113 -2.08 7.58 -8.63
N SER A 114 -3.38 7.82 -8.81
CA SER A 114 -3.97 9.17 -8.95
C SER A 114 -3.50 10.07 -7.81
N ASN A 115 -3.69 9.61 -6.57
CA ASN A 115 -3.31 10.37 -5.38
C ASN A 115 -1.82 10.54 -5.18
N GLY A 116 -1.04 9.50 -5.43
CA GLY A 116 0.41 9.57 -5.33
C GLY A 116 0.97 10.61 -6.31
N LEU A 117 0.44 10.65 -7.54
CA LEU A 117 0.82 11.64 -8.54
C LEU A 117 0.39 13.05 -8.14
N LEU A 118 -0.87 13.26 -7.72
CA LEU A 118 -1.37 14.56 -7.27
C LEU A 118 -0.53 15.10 -6.11
N ASN A 119 -0.40 14.34 -5.01
CA ASN A 119 0.33 14.76 -3.83
C ASN A 119 1.80 15.08 -4.13
N ARG A 120 2.46 14.24 -4.94
CA ARG A 120 3.86 14.45 -5.31
C ARG A 120 4.04 15.74 -6.11
N LEU A 121 3.22 15.94 -7.15
CA LEU A 121 3.35 17.12 -8.01
C LEU A 121 2.99 18.41 -7.27
N VAL A 122 1.96 18.37 -6.42
CA VAL A 122 1.59 19.47 -5.53
C VAL A 122 2.71 19.77 -4.54
N SER A 123 3.28 18.75 -3.89
CA SER A 123 4.40 18.93 -2.95
C SER A 123 5.62 19.57 -3.64
N PHE A 124 5.95 19.14 -4.86
CA PHE A 124 7.01 19.76 -5.66
C PHE A 124 6.71 21.23 -5.98
N MET A 125 5.46 21.55 -6.32
CA MET A 125 5.02 22.92 -6.54
C MET A 125 5.22 23.78 -5.30
N LEU A 126 4.70 23.32 -4.17
CA LEU A 126 4.76 24.02 -2.90
C LEU A 126 6.22 24.21 -2.47
N ALA A 127 7.06 23.19 -2.59
CA ALA A 127 8.49 23.30 -2.29
C ALA A 127 9.22 24.31 -3.21
N ASP A 128 8.92 24.35 -4.51
CA ASP A 128 9.53 25.33 -5.42
C ASP A 128 9.04 26.76 -5.15
N LEU A 129 7.77 26.93 -4.73
CA LEU A 129 7.24 28.22 -4.29
C LEU A 129 7.88 28.68 -2.98
N ALA A 130 8.12 27.75 -2.04
CA ALA A 130 8.79 28.01 -0.76
C ALA A 130 10.20 28.54 -0.99
N LYS A 131 10.98 27.86 -1.85
CA LYS A 131 12.35 28.24 -2.20
C LYS A 131 12.47 29.61 -2.87
N LYS A 132 11.37 30.13 -3.42
CA LYS A 132 11.32 31.41 -4.14
C LYS A 132 10.73 32.55 -3.30
N ASP A 133 10.48 32.32 -2.00
CA ASP A 133 9.77 33.24 -1.09
C ASP A 133 8.39 33.68 -1.61
N LEU A 134 7.80 32.90 -2.54
CA LEU A 134 6.48 33.17 -3.11
C LEU A 134 5.36 32.62 -2.22
N LEU A 135 5.68 31.80 -1.21
CA LEU A 135 4.74 31.29 -0.20
C LEU A 135 4.45 32.29 0.94
N ARG A 136 4.36 33.59 0.65
CA ARG A 136 3.81 34.55 1.64
C ARG A 136 2.35 34.26 1.98
N ASN A 137 1.66 33.46 1.19
CA ASN A 137 0.24 33.17 1.32
C ASN A 137 -0.04 31.73 1.80
N LYS A 138 0.01 31.50 3.12
CA LYS A 138 -0.38 30.22 3.76
C LYS A 138 -1.78 29.74 3.34
N MET A 139 -2.67 30.67 2.97
CA MET A 139 -4.03 30.35 2.50
C MET A 139 -4.04 29.55 1.20
N ALA A 140 -3.14 29.85 0.25
CA ALA A 140 -3.08 29.14 -1.03
C ALA A 140 -2.60 27.69 -0.85
N VAL A 141 -1.67 27.44 0.09
CA VAL A 141 -1.21 26.08 0.44
C VAL A 141 -2.36 25.27 1.01
N ASN A 142 -3.08 25.83 1.99
CA ASN A 142 -4.21 25.16 2.61
C ASN A 142 -5.35 24.86 1.62
N ILE A 143 -5.61 25.77 0.66
CA ILE A 143 -6.57 25.52 -0.42
C ILE A 143 -6.10 24.33 -1.27
N VAL A 144 -4.84 24.31 -1.69
CA VAL A 144 -4.31 23.24 -2.54
C VAL A 144 -4.38 21.88 -1.84
N GLU A 145 -3.96 21.81 -0.58
CA GLU A 145 -4.02 20.57 0.21
C GLU A 145 -5.45 20.09 0.42
N LYS A 146 -6.39 21.03 0.67
CA LYS A 146 -7.81 20.71 0.84
C LYS A 146 -8.43 20.14 -0.43
N GLU A 147 -8.21 20.78 -1.59
CA GLU A 147 -8.78 20.29 -2.85
C GLU A 147 -8.27 18.89 -3.20
N VAL A 148 -6.97 18.62 -2.97
CA VAL A 148 -6.40 17.28 -3.16
C VAL A 148 -7.11 16.28 -2.25
N LYS A 149 -7.31 16.60 -0.96
CA LYS A 149 -8.00 15.73 0.00
C LYS A 149 -9.45 15.45 -0.38
N ASP A 150 -10.20 16.47 -0.81
CA ASP A 150 -11.61 16.34 -1.17
C ASP A 150 -11.78 15.37 -2.36
N VAL A 151 -10.82 15.34 -3.28
CA VAL A 151 -10.83 14.45 -4.45
C VAL A 151 -10.62 13.00 -4.07
N ILE A 152 -9.72 12.72 -3.12
CA ILE A 152 -9.54 11.38 -2.55
C ILE A 152 -10.87 10.84 -2.03
N GLN A 153 -11.56 11.66 -1.24
CA GLN A 153 -12.80 11.28 -0.61
C GLN A 153 -13.91 11.07 -1.65
N MET A 154 -13.97 11.91 -2.68
CA MET A 154 -14.90 11.75 -3.80
C MET A 154 -14.65 10.45 -4.58
N GLU A 155 -13.39 10.14 -4.90
CA GLU A 155 -13.01 8.91 -5.62
C GLU A 155 -13.32 7.65 -4.80
N LEU A 156 -12.99 7.64 -3.49
CA LEU A 156 -13.34 6.55 -2.57
C LEU A 156 -14.86 6.38 -2.42
N LYS A 157 -15.60 7.49 -2.33
CA LYS A 157 -17.07 7.46 -2.26
C LYS A 157 -17.67 6.88 -3.54
N HIS A 158 -17.17 7.28 -4.71
CA HIS A 158 -17.62 6.73 -5.99
C HIS A 158 -17.32 5.23 -6.09
N ALA A 159 -16.12 4.80 -5.67
CA ALA A 159 -15.74 3.40 -5.61
C ALA A 159 -16.68 2.57 -4.71
N CYS A 160 -17.04 3.12 -3.54
CA CYS A 160 -17.98 2.47 -2.62
C CYS A 160 -19.40 2.36 -3.21
N ILE A 161 -19.96 3.47 -3.71
CA ILE A 161 -21.34 3.49 -4.22
C ILE A 161 -21.50 2.63 -5.48
N LYS A 162 -20.57 2.74 -6.42
CA LYS A 162 -20.70 2.14 -7.76
C LYS A 162 -20.14 0.71 -7.82
N PHE A 163 -19.13 0.39 -7.02
CA PHE A 163 -18.40 -0.88 -7.09
C PHE A 163 -18.35 -1.66 -5.76
N GLY A 164 -18.96 -1.14 -4.69
CA GLY A 164 -18.92 -1.76 -3.37
C GLY A 164 -17.54 -1.75 -2.72
N VAL A 165 -16.59 -0.97 -3.25
CA VAL A 165 -15.23 -0.84 -2.73
C VAL A 165 -15.20 0.26 -1.69
N CYS A 166 -15.67 -0.06 -0.49
CA CYS A 166 -15.77 0.89 0.61
C CYS A 166 -14.48 0.89 1.44
N ARG A 167 -13.74 2.00 1.36
CA ARG A 167 -12.48 2.25 2.06
C ARG A 167 -12.44 3.70 2.57
N THR A 168 -11.59 3.93 3.56
CA THR A 168 -11.27 5.27 4.06
C THR A 168 -9.88 5.69 3.57
N ASP A 169 -9.57 6.98 3.62
CA ASP A 169 -8.25 7.54 3.29
C ASP A 169 -7.20 7.22 4.38
N ASN A 170 -7.66 6.92 5.59
CA ASN A 170 -6.85 6.53 6.73
C ASN A 170 -7.08 5.05 7.05
N THR A 171 -6.23 4.18 6.51
CA THR A 171 -6.35 2.72 6.64
C THR A 171 -5.34 2.13 7.62
N PHE A 172 -5.61 0.92 8.10
CA PHE A 172 -4.66 0.17 8.92
C PHE A 172 -3.29 0.02 8.24
N SER A 173 -3.25 -0.27 6.94
CA SER A 173 -2.00 -0.33 6.17
C SER A 173 -1.23 0.99 6.15
N LYS A 174 -1.92 2.14 6.13
CA LYS A 174 -1.29 3.46 6.26
C LYS A 174 -0.68 3.63 7.65
N PHE A 175 -1.41 3.27 8.70
CA PHE A 175 -0.91 3.27 10.07
C PHE A 175 0.36 2.39 10.23
N VAL A 176 0.35 1.16 9.72
CA VAL A 176 1.53 0.28 9.77
C VAL A 176 2.69 0.86 8.97
N ASN A 177 2.43 1.49 7.81
CA ASN A 177 3.47 2.17 7.04
C ASN A 177 4.08 3.36 7.80
N ASP A 178 3.29 4.13 8.54
CA ASP A 178 3.77 5.22 9.39
C ASP A 178 4.67 4.67 10.51
N VAL A 179 4.24 3.61 11.19
CA VAL A 179 5.04 2.89 12.21
C VAL A 179 6.39 2.45 11.62
N LEU A 180 6.37 1.73 10.50
CA LEU A 180 7.59 1.27 9.83
C LEU A 180 8.48 2.43 9.39
N THR A 181 7.89 3.56 8.97
CA THR A 181 8.65 4.75 8.58
C THR A 181 9.38 5.34 9.77
N ILE A 182 8.71 5.51 10.93
CA ILE A 182 9.34 5.98 12.16
C ILE A 182 10.52 5.07 12.53
N LEU A 183 10.31 3.75 12.56
CA LEU A 183 11.38 2.79 12.86
C LEU A 183 12.55 2.91 11.88
N LEU A 184 12.28 2.97 10.57
CA LEU A 184 13.33 3.03 9.54
C LEU A 184 14.10 4.36 9.53
N THR A 185 13.55 5.45 10.04
CA THR A 185 14.27 6.73 10.16
C THR A 185 15.28 6.77 11.31
N ASN A 186 15.22 5.80 12.23
CA ASN A 186 16.13 5.71 13.35
C ASN A 186 17.51 5.17 12.94
N ASN A 187 18.50 5.47 13.79
CA ASN A 187 19.83 4.86 13.69
C ASN A 187 19.78 3.35 13.98
N ASP A 188 20.87 2.67 13.68
CA ASP A 188 20.94 1.21 13.74
C ASP A 188 20.77 0.66 15.15
N VAL A 189 21.27 1.35 16.18
CA VAL A 189 21.09 0.93 17.59
C VAL A 189 19.61 0.94 17.97
N LYS A 190 18.91 2.05 17.69
CA LYS A 190 17.47 2.17 17.96
C LYS A 190 16.65 1.20 17.12
N LEU A 191 17.03 0.97 15.87
CA LEU A 191 16.36 0.00 15.01
C LEU A 191 16.47 -1.43 15.58
N LYS A 192 17.66 -1.82 16.07
CA LYS A 192 17.85 -3.12 16.74
C LYS A 192 16.99 -3.20 17.99
N GLN A 193 17.05 -2.19 18.84
CA GLN A 193 16.27 -2.11 20.08
C GLN A 193 14.76 -2.26 19.82
N ALA A 194 14.23 -1.56 18.83
CA ALA A 194 12.82 -1.69 18.46
C ALA A 194 12.49 -3.08 17.93
N THR A 195 13.34 -3.63 17.06
CA THR A 195 13.15 -4.99 16.54
C THR A 195 13.10 -6.01 17.67
N ASP A 196 14.07 -5.95 18.60
CA ASP A 196 14.16 -6.86 19.73
C ASP A 196 12.95 -6.71 20.68
N ALA A 197 12.46 -5.47 20.87
CA ALA A 197 11.23 -5.22 21.62
C ALA A 197 10.01 -5.83 20.92
N PHE A 198 9.86 -5.66 19.61
CA PHE A 198 8.77 -6.28 18.86
C PHE A 198 8.83 -7.80 18.93
N THR A 199 9.98 -8.42 18.71
CA THR A 199 10.11 -9.89 18.75
C THR A 199 9.84 -10.44 20.15
N GLU A 200 10.29 -9.73 21.20
CA GLU A 200 9.98 -10.09 22.58
C GLU A 200 8.48 -10.01 22.86
N THR A 201 7.83 -8.90 22.49
CA THR A 201 6.38 -8.76 22.57
C THR A 201 5.68 -9.88 21.80
N PHE A 202 6.11 -10.19 20.57
CA PHE A 202 5.48 -11.24 19.78
C PHE A 202 5.61 -12.62 20.44
N LYS A 203 6.76 -12.97 21.03
CA LYS A 203 6.95 -14.27 21.72
C LYS A 203 6.09 -14.40 22.98
N ASN A 204 5.88 -13.30 23.70
CA ASN A 204 5.17 -13.30 24.98
C ASN A 204 3.63 -13.30 24.85
N ASN A 205 3.11 -13.33 23.62
CA ASN A 205 1.68 -13.31 23.33
C ASN A 205 1.17 -14.68 22.86
N GLU A 206 -0.07 -15.01 23.22
CA GLU A 206 -0.78 -16.20 22.72
C GLU A 206 -1.50 -15.92 21.40
N TYR A 207 -1.43 -16.86 20.45
CA TYR A 207 -2.03 -16.78 19.10
C TYR A 207 -2.95 -17.95 18.74
N SER A 208 -3.30 -18.82 19.70
CA SER A 208 -4.14 -20.00 19.50
C SER A 208 -5.51 -19.69 18.85
N ALA A 209 -6.02 -18.48 19.06
CA ALA A 209 -7.25 -18.00 18.43
C ALA A 209 -7.15 -17.80 16.91
N ILE A 210 -5.94 -17.55 16.39
CA ILE A 210 -5.72 -17.16 14.99
C ILE A 210 -4.74 -18.04 14.21
N MET A 211 -3.98 -18.90 14.90
CA MET A 211 -3.00 -19.82 14.32
C MET A 211 -3.22 -21.23 14.83
N SER A 212 -2.97 -22.25 13.98
CA SER A 212 -2.86 -23.62 14.47
C SER A 212 -1.57 -23.81 15.29
N ASP A 213 -1.47 -24.91 16.04
CA ASP A 213 -0.26 -25.21 16.83
C ASP A 213 1.00 -25.31 15.95
N ASP A 214 0.90 -25.96 14.79
CA ASP A 214 2.02 -26.06 13.83
C ASP A 214 2.40 -24.70 13.26
N ALA A 215 1.42 -23.86 12.95
CA ALA A 215 1.64 -22.50 12.47
C ALA A 215 2.29 -21.64 13.56
N THR A 216 1.83 -21.76 14.80
CA THR A 216 2.39 -21.07 15.97
C THR A 216 3.85 -21.45 16.19
N LYS A 217 4.19 -22.74 16.10
CA LYS A 217 5.57 -23.21 16.16
C LYS A 217 6.44 -22.60 15.06
N THR A 218 5.94 -22.59 13.83
CA THR A 218 6.65 -22.01 12.68
C THR A 218 6.81 -20.49 12.81
N PHE A 219 5.81 -19.82 13.37
CA PHE A 219 5.85 -18.39 13.68
C PHE A 219 6.94 -18.06 14.70
N TYR A 220 7.02 -18.80 15.81
CA TYR A 220 8.07 -18.60 16.82
C TYR A 220 9.47 -18.89 16.27
N GLN A 221 9.63 -19.90 15.42
CA GLN A 221 10.90 -20.13 14.70
C GLN A 221 11.27 -18.94 13.80
N GLY A 222 10.27 -18.35 13.12
CA GLY A 222 10.44 -17.14 12.34
C GLY A 222 10.90 -15.94 13.17
N ILE A 223 10.34 -15.78 14.37
CA ILE A 223 10.74 -14.73 15.32
C ILE A 223 12.19 -14.94 15.79
N GLN A 224 12.54 -16.15 16.25
CA GLN A 224 13.91 -16.46 16.67
C GLN A 224 14.92 -16.21 15.54
N LYS A 225 14.55 -16.50 14.30
CA LYS A 225 15.38 -16.17 13.14
C LYS A 225 15.51 -14.66 12.95
N ALA A 226 14.43 -13.89 13.08
CA ALA A 226 14.47 -12.43 12.98
C ALA A 226 15.35 -11.79 14.07
N GLU A 227 15.34 -12.32 15.29
CA GLU A 227 16.20 -11.88 16.40
C GLU A 227 17.69 -12.04 16.10
N SER A 228 18.04 -13.06 15.31
CA SER A 228 19.42 -13.33 14.87
C SER A 228 19.91 -12.40 13.75
N TYR A 229 19.04 -11.58 13.15
CA TYR A 229 19.43 -10.69 12.07
C TYR A 229 20.26 -9.52 12.59
N ASP A 230 21.38 -9.29 11.90
CA ASP A 230 22.14 -8.06 11.98
C ASP A 230 21.39 -6.90 11.32
N ILE A 231 21.91 -5.69 11.49
CA ILE A 231 21.30 -4.48 10.94
C ILE A 231 21.25 -4.50 9.42
N ASP A 232 22.29 -5.05 8.79
CA ASP A 232 22.39 -5.17 7.33
C ASP A 232 21.28 -6.04 6.74
N ARG A 233 20.67 -6.93 7.53
CA ARG A 233 19.48 -7.70 7.14
C ARG A 233 18.18 -7.09 7.64
N LEU A 234 18.15 -6.57 8.86
CA LEU A 234 16.94 -6.01 9.48
C LEU A 234 16.39 -4.82 8.71
N ARG A 235 17.25 -3.87 8.34
CA ARG A 235 16.82 -2.66 7.64
C ARG A 235 16.23 -2.98 6.26
N PRO A 236 16.90 -3.76 5.39
CA PRO A 236 16.29 -4.21 4.13
C PRO A 236 15.01 -5.02 4.33
N PHE A 237 14.94 -5.89 5.34
CA PHE A 237 13.75 -6.67 5.63
C PHE A 237 12.53 -5.77 5.93
N LEU A 238 12.69 -4.78 6.80
CA LEU A 238 11.63 -3.81 7.12
C LEU A 238 11.26 -2.93 5.92
N ILE A 239 12.24 -2.54 5.09
CA ILE A 239 11.98 -1.83 3.83
C ILE A 239 11.14 -2.70 2.88
N ILE A 240 11.43 -4.00 2.77
CA ILE A 240 10.67 -4.92 1.93
C ILE A 240 9.23 -5.04 2.43
N ILE A 241 9.01 -5.23 3.73
CA ILE A 241 7.66 -5.28 4.32
C ILE A 241 6.90 -3.98 4.02
N ARG A 242 7.53 -2.84 4.29
CA ARG A 242 6.97 -1.52 4.01
C ARG A 242 6.57 -1.37 2.55
N ASN A 243 7.43 -1.83 1.63
CA ASN A 243 7.16 -1.79 0.20
C ASN A 243 6.00 -2.71 -0.19
N ILE A 244 5.89 -3.91 0.37
CA ILE A 244 4.77 -4.81 0.10
C ILE A 244 3.45 -4.16 0.54
N ILE A 245 3.40 -3.55 1.73
CA ILE A 245 2.21 -2.86 2.25
C ILE A 245 1.86 -1.64 1.38
N THR A 246 2.85 -0.82 1.05
CA THR A 246 2.67 0.41 0.24
C THR A 246 2.20 0.09 -1.19
N ASN A 247 2.56 -1.08 -1.71
CA ASN A 247 2.22 -1.49 -3.07
C ASN A 247 1.13 -2.58 -3.12
N LYS A 248 0.36 -2.79 -2.05
CA LYS A 248 -0.59 -3.92 -1.93
C LYS A 248 -1.69 -3.97 -2.97
N HIS A 249 -2.05 -2.82 -3.55
CA HIS A 249 -3.06 -2.74 -4.60
C HIS A 249 -2.46 -2.89 -6.00
N LYS A 250 -1.13 -2.81 -6.16
CA LYS A 250 -0.51 -2.99 -7.48
C LYS A 250 -0.75 -4.43 -7.96
N PRO A 251 -1.26 -4.61 -9.18
CA PRO A 251 -1.46 -5.95 -9.73
C PRO A 251 -0.12 -6.67 -9.89
N PHE A 252 -0.05 -7.92 -9.47
CA PHE A 252 1.09 -8.79 -9.78
C PHE A 252 1.06 -9.15 -11.26
N ILE A 253 2.06 -8.66 -12.00
CA ILE A 253 2.27 -9.09 -13.37
C ILE A 253 2.92 -10.48 -13.32
N VAL A 254 2.11 -11.52 -13.50
CA VAL A 254 2.60 -12.90 -13.53
C VAL A 254 2.90 -13.27 -14.98
N THR A 255 4.18 -13.29 -15.35
CA THR A 255 4.66 -13.66 -16.70
C THR A 255 5.03 -15.14 -16.85
N GLY A 256 4.76 -15.98 -15.84
CA GLY A 256 5.12 -17.41 -15.85
C GLY A 256 4.21 -18.30 -14.99
N HIS A 257 4.67 -19.52 -14.68
CA HIS A 257 3.97 -20.42 -13.76
C HIS A 257 3.89 -19.84 -12.35
N ILE A 258 2.80 -20.13 -11.64
CA ILE A 258 2.52 -19.61 -10.30
C ILE A 258 3.52 -20.22 -9.30
N ASP A 259 4.43 -19.39 -8.77
CA ASP A 259 5.34 -19.74 -7.68
C ASP A 259 4.62 -19.66 -6.32
N LYS A 260 4.93 -20.59 -5.39
CA LYS A 260 4.50 -20.55 -3.98
C LYS A 260 4.74 -19.18 -3.35
N ARG A 261 5.85 -18.50 -3.68
CA ARG A 261 6.17 -17.15 -3.19
C ARG A 261 5.12 -16.11 -3.60
N ILE A 262 4.60 -16.22 -4.82
CA ILE A 262 3.54 -15.33 -5.31
C ILE A 262 2.26 -15.55 -4.51
N ASN A 263 1.89 -16.81 -4.25
CA ASN A 263 0.70 -17.13 -3.44
C ASN A 263 0.82 -16.61 -2.01
N LYS A 264 1.99 -16.76 -1.36
CA LYS A 264 2.21 -16.19 -0.02
C LYS A 264 2.08 -14.68 0.00
N THR A 265 2.62 -14.01 -1.01
CA THR A 265 2.54 -12.55 -1.11
C THR A 265 1.10 -12.09 -1.31
N ILE A 266 0.31 -12.82 -2.12
CA ILE A 266 -1.12 -12.54 -2.30
C ILE A 266 -1.91 -12.79 -1.02
N ALA A 267 -1.65 -13.89 -0.32
CA ALA A 267 -2.27 -14.18 0.97
C ALA A 267 -2.00 -13.04 1.96
N PHE A 268 -0.76 -12.56 2.03
CA PHE A 268 -0.39 -11.42 2.88
C PHE A 268 -1.14 -10.15 2.47
N MET A 269 -1.20 -9.82 1.17
CA MET A 269 -1.92 -8.63 0.70
C MET A 269 -3.43 -8.73 0.99
N ASN A 270 -4.05 -9.90 0.80
CA ASN A 270 -5.47 -10.09 1.10
C ASN A 270 -5.74 -9.98 2.61
N MET A 271 -4.81 -10.44 3.46
CA MET A 271 -4.90 -10.22 4.90
C MET A 271 -4.87 -8.73 5.25
N VAL A 272 -3.97 -7.95 4.63
CA VAL A 272 -3.94 -6.48 4.78
C VAL A 272 -5.24 -5.84 4.27
N ASP A 273 -5.83 -6.33 3.18
CA ASP A 273 -7.10 -5.83 2.65
C ASP A 273 -8.28 -6.08 3.62
N ILE A 274 -8.27 -7.20 4.37
CA ILE A 274 -9.23 -7.49 5.43
C ILE A 274 -9.05 -6.51 6.60
N PHE A 275 -7.81 -6.26 7.02
CA PHE A 275 -7.53 -5.27 8.05
C PHE A 275 -7.97 -3.86 7.63
N ASP A 276 -7.67 -3.43 6.41
CA ASP A 276 -8.09 -2.12 5.88
C ASP A 276 -9.61 -1.96 5.83
N LYS A 277 -10.36 -3.06 5.60
CA LYS A 277 -11.82 -3.05 5.58
C LYS A 277 -12.41 -2.96 7.00
N ASN A 278 -11.86 -3.72 7.93
CA ASN A 278 -12.42 -3.89 9.28
C ASN A 278 -11.87 -2.91 10.31
N LEU A 279 -10.72 -2.29 10.04
CA LEU A 279 -10.09 -1.28 10.88
C LEU A 279 -9.95 0.03 10.09
N PRO A 280 -11.06 0.69 9.73
CA PRO A 280 -11.01 2.01 9.14
C PRO A 280 -10.54 3.03 10.18
N GLY A 281 -9.89 4.11 9.74
CA GLY A 281 -9.51 5.24 10.60
C GLY A 281 -10.71 6.10 11.01
N ASN A 282 -11.70 5.47 11.65
CA ASN A 282 -12.77 6.16 12.35
C ASN A 282 -12.23 6.79 13.65
N GLU A 283 -13.07 7.51 14.38
CA GLU A 283 -12.67 8.23 15.60
C GLU A 283 -12.04 7.30 16.65
N MET A 284 -12.64 6.13 16.88
CA MET A 284 -12.12 5.13 17.83
C MET A 284 -10.72 4.63 17.44
N ASN A 285 -10.52 4.21 16.19
CA ASN A 285 -9.24 3.66 15.76
C ASN A 285 -8.16 4.75 15.59
N SER A 286 -8.56 5.94 15.12
CA SER A 286 -7.60 7.04 14.86
C SER A 286 -6.96 7.57 16.13
N LEU A 287 -7.69 7.59 17.26
CA LEU A 287 -7.13 7.97 18.56
C LEU A 287 -6.02 6.99 18.96
N GLU A 288 -6.34 5.69 19.02
CA GLU A 288 -5.35 4.66 19.40
C GLU A 288 -4.15 4.65 18.42
N TRP A 289 -4.37 4.82 17.11
CA TRP A 289 -3.27 4.91 16.13
C TRP A 289 -2.39 6.15 16.33
N ASN A 290 -2.99 7.31 16.61
CA ASN A 290 -2.24 8.53 16.84
C ASN A 290 -1.42 8.44 18.13
N ASP A 291 -1.99 7.86 19.19
CA ASP A 291 -1.29 7.66 20.46
C ASP A 291 -0.08 6.73 20.29
N ILE A 292 -0.22 5.63 19.55
CA ILE A 292 0.89 4.71 19.23
C ILE A 292 1.96 5.43 18.39
N LYS A 293 1.56 6.17 17.35
CA LYS A 293 2.50 6.92 16.51
C LYS A 293 3.25 8.00 17.28
N ASN A 294 2.54 8.76 18.12
CA ASN A 294 3.13 9.79 18.97
C ASN A 294 4.12 9.17 19.95
N SER A 295 3.74 8.07 20.59
CA SER A 295 4.61 7.31 21.48
C SER A 295 5.89 6.84 20.78
N LEU A 296 5.75 6.24 19.58
CA LEU A 296 6.91 5.84 18.78
C LEU A 296 7.79 7.02 18.36
N THR A 297 7.17 8.17 18.04
CA THR A 297 7.90 9.39 17.67
C THR A 297 8.67 9.95 18.87
N GLU A 298 8.05 10.02 20.04
CA GLU A 298 8.71 10.44 21.27
C GLU A 298 9.89 9.52 21.64
N TRP A 299 9.73 8.20 21.47
CA TRP A 299 10.82 7.25 21.66
C TRP A 299 11.95 7.46 20.62
N SER A 300 11.58 7.65 19.35
CA SER A 300 12.49 7.98 18.26
C SER A 300 13.28 9.26 18.54
N ASP A 301 12.64 10.27 19.15
CA ASP A 301 13.25 11.53 19.58
C ASP A 301 14.07 11.41 20.88
N GLY A 302 14.01 10.27 21.57
CA GLY A 302 14.68 10.06 22.86
C GLY A 302 14.00 10.73 24.05
N LYS A 303 12.73 11.14 23.91
CA LYS A 303 11.90 11.70 24.99
C LYS A 303 11.38 10.62 25.94
N ARG A 304 11.40 9.36 25.52
CA ARG A 304 11.01 8.17 26.29
C ARG A 304 11.81 6.94 25.84
N ASN A 305 11.86 5.91 26.70
CA ASN A 305 12.76 4.75 26.55
C ASN A 305 12.04 3.38 26.62
N ASP A 306 10.72 3.38 26.66
CA ASP A 306 9.80 2.26 26.94
C ASP A 306 9.25 1.61 25.65
N ILE A 307 10.11 1.31 24.69
CA ILE A 307 9.71 0.73 23.39
C ILE A 307 9.01 -0.64 23.50
N VAL A 308 9.25 -1.38 24.58
CA VAL A 308 8.56 -2.65 24.86
C VAL A 308 7.08 -2.40 25.15
N ASP A 309 6.76 -1.40 25.97
CA ASP A 309 5.37 -1.05 26.31
C ASP A 309 4.61 -0.50 25.10
N ILE A 310 5.30 0.28 24.26
CA ILE A 310 4.77 0.77 22.99
C ILE A 310 4.47 -0.41 22.04
N SER A 311 5.40 -1.36 21.93
CA SER A 311 5.24 -2.58 21.13
C SER A 311 4.07 -3.42 21.62
N GLN A 312 3.94 -3.62 22.93
CA GLN A 312 2.84 -4.34 23.55
C GLN A 312 1.50 -3.67 23.25
N THR A 313 1.41 -2.35 23.38
CA THR A 313 0.21 -1.57 23.03
C THR A 313 -0.21 -1.78 21.58
N LEU A 314 0.75 -1.81 20.64
CA LEU A 314 0.46 -2.09 19.23
C LEU A 314 -0.10 -3.50 19.01
N ILE A 315 0.50 -4.52 19.63
CA ILE A 315 0.06 -5.90 19.48
C ILE A 315 -1.31 -6.13 20.13
N ASP A 316 -1.55 -5.58 21.31
CA ASP A 316 -2.85 -5.65 21.98
C ASP A 316 -3.94 -4.98 21.16
N TYR A 317 -3.63 -3.83 20.54
CA TYR A 317 -4.53 -3.19 19.61
C TYR A 317 -4.91 -4.11 18.44
N VAL A 318 -3.93 -4.76 17.80
CA VAL A 318 -4.17 -5.67 16.68
C VAL A 318 -5.00 -6.89 17.12
N LYS A 319 -4.71 -7.47 18.29
CA LYS A 319 -5.46 -8.62 18.84
C LYS A 319 -6.92 -8.26 19.12
N LYS A 320 -7.14 -7.20 19.93
CA LYS A 320 -8.47 -6.62 20.22
C LYS A 320 -9.24 -6.28 18.94
N SER A 321 -8.53 -5.85 17.91
CA SER A 321 -9.10 -5.53 16.61
C SER A 321 -9.57 -6.77 15.85
N ILE A 322 -8.79 -7.86 15.87
CA ILE A 322 -9.18 -9.16 15.28
C ILE A 322 -10.39 -9.73 16.00
N ASP A 323 -10.42 -9.67 17.33
CA ASP A 323 -11.52 -10.20 18.16
C ASP A 323 -12.87 -9.52 17.88
N ARG A 324 -12.84 -8.28 17.37
CA ARG A 324 -14.02 -7.50 16.99
C ARG A 324 -14.48 -7.73 15.56
N MET A 325 -13.71 -8.45 14.74
CA MET A 325 -14.08 -8.74 13.36
C MET A 325 -15.18 -9.81 13.30
N ASP A 326 -15.93 -9.82 12.21
CA ASP A 326 -16.90 -10.89 11.95
C ASP A 326 -16.19 -12.25 11.77
N SER A 327 -16.92 -13.33 12.03
CA SER A 327 -16.37 -14.70 12.02
C SER A 327 -15.83 -15.12 10.66
N GLU A 328 -16.37 -14.58 9.56
CA GLU A 328 -15.86 -14.85 8.21
C GLU A 328 -14.51 -14.15 7.99
N SER A 329 -14.37 -12.89 8.39
CA SER A 329 -13.10 -12.15 8.35
C SER A 329 -12.02 -12.84 9.17
N VAL A 330 -12.31 -13.26 10.41
CA VAL A 330 -11.37 -14.00 11.27
C VAL A 330 -10.96 -15.33 10.62
N LYS A 331 -11.92 -16.11 10.13
CA LYS A 331 -11.64 -17.37 9.42
C LYS A 331 -10.73 -17.16 8.21
N ASN A 332 -10.94 -16.10 7.44
CA ASN A 332 -10.10 -15.77 6.29
C ASN A 332 -8.68 -15.37 6.70
N ILE A 333 -8.52 -14.55 7.74
CA ILE A 333 -7.21 -14.21 8.32
C ILE A 333 -6.48 -15.49 8.74
N ASN A 334 -7.14 -16.38 9.49
CA ASN A 334 -6.55 -17.63 9.96
C ASN A 334 -6.09 -18.50 8.77
N ASN A 335 -6.91 -18.62 7.73
CA ASN A 335 -6.54 -19.35 6.52
C ASN A 335 -5.31 -18.75 5.83
N TYR A 336 -5.22 -17.43 5.71
CA TYR A 336 -4.06 -16.77 5.10
C TYR A 336 -2.80 -16.90 5.94
N ILE A 337 -2.89 -16.76 7.26
CA ILE A 337 -1.76 -16.94 8.18
C ILE A 337 -1.22 -18.36 8.10
N ASN A 338 -2.10 -19.37 8.22
CA ASN A 338 -1.71 -20.77 8.13
C ASN A 338 -1.09 -21.10 6.76
N TYR A 339 -1.62 -20.54 5.68
CA TYR A 339 -1.03 -20.70 4.35
C TYR A 339 0.38 -20.10 4.27
N ILE A 340 0.59 -18.89 4.78
CA ILE A 340 1.89 -18.20 4.76
C ILE A 340 2.93 -18.97 5.56
N LEU A 341 2.55 -19.52 6.72
CA LEU A 341 3.46 -20.18 7.64
C LEU A 341 3.76 -21.63 7.24
N LEU A 342 2.78 -22.38 6.74
CA LEU A 342 2.92 -23.84 6.53
C LEU A 342 3.28 -24.27 5.10
N HIS A 343 3.07 -23.40 4.10
CA HIS A 343 3.36 -23.70 2.69
C HIS A 343 4.56 -22.90 2.20
#